data_AF-A0A7F8KDZ4-F1
#
_entry.id   AF-A0A7F8KDZ4-F1
#
_cell.length_a   1.000
_cell.length_b   1.000
_cell.length_c   1.000
_cell.angle_alpha   90.00
_cell.angle_beta   90.00
_cell.angle_gamma   90.00
#
_symmetry.space_group_name_H-M   'P 1'
#
loop_
_entity.id
_entity.type
_entity.pdbx_description
1 polymer ?
#
loop_
_entity_poly.entity_id
_entity_poly.type
_entity_poly.pdbx_seq_one_letter_code
_entity_poly.pdbx_strand_id
1 'polypeptide(L)'
;MMLKSVTESFAKVIHGLKVGHLTDRVIQRSKRMILDTQGVGFLGTSTEVFQKAREYSKIYSSNVSSTVWGQPDFRLPPTYAAFVNSVAVRRFPCLCNCSTIRTISGPENISEIAQFPYLTDEITEVQGGEGACPLSLYLKACAIAVSHAGAPMANAATQTKPLHVGNAARHGLEAAFLAMLGLQGNKQVLDMESGFGAFYANYAPKILPDVDSHTWLLDQQDVAFKLFPAHLATHWVADAAASVRKQLVRDRALLPTDHMERIVLRIPDVQYVNRPFPDSQHEARHSFQYAACAMLLDGAITVSSFHKHQVNRPRVRELLGKVELEHPQDNLPNFNTLYCEISVALKDGAIFTERSDTFYGHWRKPLSQKDLQEKFRANACRMLSCHTVERLIEIVENLEDLEDCSVLTTLLKEPAPPEIVSKSL
;
A
#
# COMPACT_ATOMS: atom_id res chain seq x y z
N MET A 1 -30.66 18.73 -23.96
CA MET A 1 -29.31 18.71 -23.36
C MET A 1 -29.17 17.37 -22.66
N MET A 2 -28.44 16.41 -23.23
CA MET A 2 -28.28 15.08 -22.62
C MET A 2 -27.49 15.24 -21.32
N LEU A 3 -28.05 14.79 -20.19
CA LEU A 3 -27.36 14.75 -18.90
C LEU A 3 -26.06 13.93 -19.09
N LYS A 4 -24.89 14.54 -18.80
CA LYS A 4 -23.58 13.86 -18.83
C LYS A 4 -23.64 12.65 -17.88
N SER A 5 -23.26 11.46 -18.33
CA SER A 5 -23.17 10.29 -17.43
C SER A 5 -21.95 10.39 -16.51
N VAL A 6 -21.97 9.67 -15.39
CA VAL A 6 -20.81 9.54 -14.50
C VAL A 6 -19.66 8.92 -15.28
N THR A 7 -19.91 7.82 -16.00
CA THR A 7 -18.89 7.15 -16.82
C THR A 7 -18.22 8.11 -17.83
N GLU A 8 -19.01 8.97 -18.49
CA GLU A 8 -18.50 9.95 -19.45
C GLU A 8 -17.67 11.04 -18.77
N SER A 9 -18.06 11.48 -17.57
CA SER A 9 -17.29 12.47 -16.81
C SER A 9 -15.89 11.97 -16.43
N PHE A 10 -15.77 10.69 -16.04
CA PHE A 10 -14.49 10.06 -15.75
C PHE A 10 -13.58 10.03 -16.97
N ALA A 11 -14.08 9.54 -18.11
CA ALA A 11 -13.30 9.52 -19.34
C ALA A 11 -12.85 10.92 -19.78
N LYS A 12 -13.71 11.94 -19.63
CA LYS A 12 -13.38 13.32 -19.99
C LYS A 12 -12.26 13.88 -19.13
N VAL A 13 -12.32 13.66 -17.82
CA VAL A 13 -11.26 14.11 -16.90
C VAL A 13 -9.95 13.40 -17.19
N ILE A 14 -9.95 12.07 -17.38
CA ILE A 14 -8.73 11.30 -17.69
C ILE A 14 -8.09 11.78 -19.01
N HIS A 15 -8.90 12.00 -20.05
CA HIS A 15 -8.41 12.47 -21.36
C HIS A 15 -7.95 13.93 -21.34
N GLY A 16 -8.64 14.77 -20.57
CA GLY A 16 -8.48 16.22 -20.57
C GLY A 16 -7.40 16.76 -19.63
N LEU A 17 -7.06 16.02 -18.57
CA LEU A 17 -5.95 16.41 -17.68
C LEU A 17 -4.61 16.45 -18.45
N LYS A 18 -3.78 17.43 -18.10
CA LYS A 18 -2.47 17.74 -18.69
C LYS A 18 -1.48 18.07 -17.59
N VAL A 19 -0.18 18.03 -17.89
CA VAL A 19 0.91 18.37 -16.95
C VAL A 19 0.67 19.72 -16.26
N GLY A 20 0.20 20.74 -16.98
CA GLY A 20 -0.10 22.06 -16.39
C GLY A 20 -1.23 22.10 -15.35
N HIS A 21 -1.98 21.02 -15.17
CA HIS A 21 -2.97 20.90 -14.09
C HIS A 21 -2.36 20.36 -12.80
N LEU A 22 -1.14 19.82 -12.83
CA LEU A 22 -0.46 19.34 -11.62
C LEU A 22 -0.12 20.53 -10.73
N THR A 23 -0.41 20.40 -9.44
CA THR A 23 -0.01 21.37 -8.43
C THR A 23 1.29 20.92 -7.77
N ASP A 24 2.10 21.85 -7.28
CA ASP A 24 3.36 21.53 -6.57
C ASP A 24 3.14 20.57 -5.41
N ARG A 25 2.00 20.70 -4.70
CA ARG A 25 1.66 19.82 -3.58
C ARG A 25 1.30 18.41 -4.06
N VAL A 26 0.60 18.24 -5.18
CA VAL A 26 0.36 16.92 -5.78
C VAL A 26 1.67 16.30 -6.24
N ILE A 27 2.55 17.06 -6.89
CA ILE A 27 3.87 16.60 -7.31
C ILE A 27 4.68 16.14 -6.09
N GLN A 28 4.76 16.96 -5.05
CA GLN A 28 5.51 16.66 -3.83
C GLN A 28 4.98 15.40 -3.11
N ARG A 29 3.66 15.26 -2.95
CA ARG A 29 3.05 14.07 -2.35
C ARG A 29 3.23 12.82 -3.23
N SER A 30 3.15 12.97 -4.55
CA SER A 30 3.34 11.88 -5.51
C SER A 30 4.77 11.36 -5.49
N LYS A 31 5.78 12.24 -5.47
CA LYS A 31 7.21 11.85 -5.33
C LYS A 31 7.45 11.00 -4.08
N ARG A 32 6.85 11.39 -2.95
CA ARG A 32 6.91 10.63 -1.69
C ARG A 32 6.24 9.26 -1.82
N MET A 33 5.09 9.18 -2.48
CA MET A 33 4.41 7.90 -2.75
C MET A 33 5.23 6.99 -3.66
N ILE A 34 5.86 7.53 -4.70
CA ILE A 34 6.72 6.79 -5.63
C ILE A 34 7.92 6.20 -4.88
N LEU A 35 8.63 7.03 -4.10
CA LEU A 35 9.80 6.59 -3.33
C LEU A 35 9.43 5.48 -2.33
N ASP A 36 8.36 5.66 -1.55
CA ASP A 36 7.91 4.65 -0.60
C ASP A 36 7.57 3.31 -1.28
N THR A 37 6.87 3.40 -2.40
CA THR A 37 6.39 2.27 -3.19
C THR A 37 7.54 1.46 -3.76
N GLN A 38 8.53 2.12 -4.35
CA GLN A 38 9.73 1.47 -4.86
C GLN A 38 10.48 0.78 -3.72
N GLY A 39 10.68 1.47 -2.59
CA GLY A 39 11.35 0.90 -1.42
C GLY A 39 10.67 -0.39 -0.94
N VAL A 40 9.37 -0.34 -0.66
CA VAL A 40 8.64 -1.55 -0.22
C VAL A 40 8.55 -2.62 -1.31
N GLY A 41 8.58 -2.23 -2.58
CA GLY A 41 8.67 -3.13 -3.74
C GLY A 41 9.98 -3.92 -3.74
N PHE A 42 11.13 -3.24 -3.60
CA PHE A 42 12.44 -3.89 -3.49
C PHE A 42 12.52 -4.82 -2.28
N LEU A 43 12.03 -4.41 -1.11
CA LEU A 43 11.93 -5.31 0.05
C LEU A 43 10.97 -6.49 -0.22
N GLY A 44 9.98 -6.28 -1.08
CA GLY A 44 8.98 -7.25 -1.48
C GLY A 44 9.49 -8.42 -2.30
N THR A 45 10.54 -8.21 -3.09
CA THR A 45 11.12 -9.23 -4.00
C THR A 45 11.70 -10.42 -3.23
N SER A 46 12.07 -10.23 -1.97
CA SER A 46 12.58 -11.29 -1.10
C SER A 46 11.49 -12.18 -0.49
N THR A 47 10.22 -12.00 -0.85
CA THR A 47 9.10 -12.75 -0.26
C THR A 47 8.75 -14.00 -1.05
N GLU A 48 8.27 -15.03 -0.36
CA GLU A 48 7.83 -16.29 -0.98
C GLU A 48 6.70 -16.07 -2.01
N VAL A 49 5.75 -15.16 -1.72
CA VAL A 49 4.65 -14.84 -2.64
C VAL A 49 5.15 -14.20 -3.94
N PHE A 50 6.15 -13.33 -3.86
CA PHE A 50 6.79 -12.77 -5.05
C PHE A 50 7.48 -13.86 -5.86
N GLN A 51 8.21 -14.77 -5.21
CA GLN A 51 8.87 -15.88 -5.91
C GLN A 51 7.84 -16.78 -6.61
N LYS A 52 6.72 -17.13 -5.96
CA LYS A 52 5.63 -17.89 -6.60
C LYS A 52 5.03 -17.16 -7.81
N ALA A 53 4.74 -15.87 -7.68
CA ALA A 53 4.21 -15.05 -8.76
C ALA A 53 5.20 -14.92 -9.93
N ARG A 54 6.49 -14.79 -9.63
CA ARG A 54 7.60 -14.78 -10.58
C ARG A 54 7.72 -16.11 -11.32
N GLU A 55 7.80 -17.23 -10.61
CA GLU A 55 7.88 -18.57 -11.22
C GLU A 55 6.70 -18.84 -12.15
N TYR A 56 5.48 -18.50 -11.73
CA TYR A 56 4.30 -18.58 -12.59
C TYR A 56 4.45 -17.70 -13.85
N SER A 57 4.93 -16.46 -13.70
CA SER A 57 5.01 -15.52 -14.82
C SER A 57 6.09 -15.89 -15.85
N LYS A 58 7.09 -16.72 -15.48
CA LYS A 58 8.17 -17.17 -16.38
C LYS A 58 7.69 -17.90 -17.63
N ILE A 59 6.51 -18.51 -17.58
CA ILE A 59 5.98 -19.28 -18.71
C ILE A 59 5.52 -18.38 -19.87
N TYR A 60 5.45 -17.06 -19.65
CA TYR A 60 5.01 -16.07 -20.64
C TYR A 60 6.20 -15.28 -21.20
N SER A 61 6.28 -15.21 -22.52
CA SER A 61 7.25 -14.39 -23.26
C SER A 61 6.53 -13.53 -24.30
N SER A 62 7.15 -12.42 -24.68
CA SER A 62 6.64 -11.47 -25.68
C SER A 62 7.82 -10.74 -26.33
N ASN A 63 7.61 -10.21 -27.53
CA ASN A 63 8.59 -9.37 -28.23
C ASN A 63 8.84 -8.05 -27.48
N VAL A 64 7.86 -7.57 -26.73
CA VAL A 64 7.99 -6.41 -25.83
C VAL A 64 8.12 -6.92 -24.40
N SER A 65 9.08 -6.40 -23.66
CA SER A 65 9.33 -6.83 -22.28
C SER A 65 9.74 -5.68 -21.37
N SER A 66 9.38 -5.79 -20.11
CA SER A 66 9.67 -4.84 -19.03
C SER A 66 10.46 -5.50 -17.91
N THR A 67 11.17 -4.69 -17.15
CA THR A 67 12.04 -5.12 -16.04
C THR A 67 11.23 -5.61 -14.84
N VAL A 68 11.68 -6.71 -14.24
CA VAL A 68 11.28 -7.10 -12.88
C VAL A 68 12.26 -6.47 -11.89
N TRP A 69 11.75 -5.69 -10.92
CA TRP A 69 12.58 -4.86 -10.05
C TRP A 69 13.63 -5.67 -9.27
N GLY A 70 14.88 -5.20 -9.29
CA GLY A 70 16.01 -5.87 -8.63
C GLY A 70 16.38 -7.24 -9.22
N GLN A 71 15.93 -7.56 -10.45
CA GLN A 71 16.23 -8.81 -11.15
C GLN A 71 16.73 -8.48 -12.59
N PRO A 72 18.01 -8.11 -12.76
CA PRO A 72 18.53 -7.57 -14.03
C PRO A 72 18.35 -8.51 -15.23
N ASP A 73 18.55 -9.81 -15.02
CA ASP A 73 18.52 -10.82 -16.07
C ASP A 73 17.11 -11.35 -16.38
N PHE A 74 16.09 -10.80 -15.70
CA PHE A 74 14.74 -11.32 -15.76
C PHE A 74 13.74 -10.28 -16.27
N ARG A 75 13.22 -10.50 -17.47
CA ARG A 75 12.23 -9.65 -18.12
C ARG A 75 10.95 -10.43 -18.39
N LEU A 76 9.83 -9.73 -18.32
CA LEU A 76 8.49 -10.28 -18.56
C LEU A 76 7.72 -9.38 -19.53
N PRO A 77 6.67 -9.88 -20.20
CA PRO A 77 5.71 -9.00 -20.87
C PRO A 77 5.22 -7.90 -19.89
N PRO A 78 4.94 -6.66 -20.35
CA PRO A 78 4.60 -5.54 -19.47
C PRO A 78 3.49 -5.85 -18.45
N THR A 79 2.44 -6.55 -18.88
CA THR A 79 1.32 -6.99 -18.02
C THR A 79 1.79 -7.87 -16.85
N TYR A 80 2.71 -8.80 -17.10
CA TYR A 80 3.25 -9.69 -16.08
C TYR A 80 4.37 -9.06 -15.25
N ALA A 81 5.17 -8.15 -15.83
CA ALA A 81 6.12 -7.34 -15.08
C ALA A 81 5.39 -6.45 -14.05
N ALA A 82 4.31 -5.77 -14.48
CA ALA A 82 3.45 -4.98 -13.60
C ALA A 82 2.79 -5.85 -12.52
N PHE A 83 2.33 -7.05 -12.87
CA PHE A 83 1.83 -8.04 -11.92
C PHE A 83 2.85 -8.36 -10.82
N VAL A 84 4.05 -8.84 -11.18
CA VAL A 84 5.04 -9.27 -10.16
C VAL A 84 5.60 -8.10 -9.35
N ASN A 85 5.85 -6.95 -9.98
CA ASN A 85 6.34 -5.76 -9.26
C ASN A 85 5.28 -5.29 -8.26
N SER A 86 4.01 -5.28 -8.64
CA SER A 86 2.90 -4.90 -7.75
C SER A 86 2.64 -5.93 -6.65
N VAL A 87 2.82 -7.24 -6.92
CA VAL A 87 2.84 -8.28 -5.88
C VAL A 87 3.97 -8.01 -4.88
N ALA A 88 5.14 -7.53 -5.33
CA ALA A 88 6.25 -7.18 -4.44
C ALA A 88 5.89 -6.02 -3.51
N VAL A 89 5.26 -4.96 -4.02
CA VAL A 89 4.82 -3.81 -3.21
C VAL A 89 3.76 -4.23 -2.18
N ARG A 90 2.93 -5.23 -2.51
CA ARG A 90 1.80 -5.76 -1.71
C ARG A 90 0.71 -4.70 -1.42
N ARG A 91 0.81 -3.51 -2.03
CA ARG A 91 -0.12 -2.38 -1.90
C ARG A 91 0.01 -1.41 -3.09
N PHE A 92 -1.03 -0.67 -3.44
CA PHE A 92 -0.97 0.34 -4.51
C PHE A 92 -0.48 1.71 -4.00
N PRO A 93 0.40 2.44 -4.72
CA PRO A 93 0.79 3.83 -4.42
C PRO A 93 -0.42 4.77 -4.29
N CYS A 94 -1.39 4.71 -5.21
CA CYS A 94 -2.59 5.57 -5.18
C CYS A 94 -3.61 5.21 -4.08
N LEU A 95 -3.42 4.06 -3.41
CA LEU A 95 -4.28 3.54 -2.35
C LEU A 95 -3.58 3.57 -0.99
N CYS A 96 -2.63 4.50 -0.81
CA CYS A 96 -1.98 4.74 0.47
C CYS A 96 -2.98 5.28 1.50
N ASN A 97 -3.78 4.37 2.08
CA ASN A 97 -4.65 4.53 3.24
C ASN A 97 -5.60 5.76 3.24
N CYS A 98 -5.79 6.45 2.12
CA CYS A 98 -6.58 7.67 2.05
C CYS A 98 -7.97 7.46 2.66
N SER A 99 -8.30 8.27 3.67
CA SER A 99 -9.57 8.22 4.43
C SER A 99 -10.81 8.32 3.53
N THR A 100 -10.72 9.12 2.47
CA THR A 100 -11.77 9.36 1.49
C THR A 100 -12.10 8.11 0.68
N ILE A 101 -11.10 7.26 0.42
CA ILE A 101 -11.31 6.01 -0.32
C ILE A 101 -12.12 5.03 0.55
N ARG A 102 -11.94 4.99 1.88
CA ARG A 102 -12.78 4.12 2.74
C ARG A 102 -14.20 4.63 2.99
N THR A 103 -14.44 5.93 2.89
CA THR A 103 -15.79 6.50 3.10
C THR A 103 -16.68 6.41 1.87
N ILE A 104 -16.09 6.28 0.68
CA ILE A 104 -16.82 6.12 -0.58
C ILE A 104 -16.70 4.67 -1.11
N SER A 105 -15.70 3.89 -0.70
CA SER A 105 -15.45 2.55 -1.24
C SER A 105 -14.94 1.53 -0.21
N GLY A 106 -15.41 0.29 -0.38
CA GLY A 106 -14.82 -0.87 0.27
C GLY A 106 -13.31 -0.99 -0.03
N PRO A 107 -12.55 -1.76 0.77
CA PRO A 107 -11.12 -1.52 0.96
C PRO A 107 -10.21 -1.78 -0.26
N GLU A 108 -10.69 -2.40 -1.34
CA GLU A 108 -9.83 -2.92 -2.43
C GLU A 108 -10.39 -2.75 -3.87
N ASN A 109 -11.57 -2.14 -4.06
CA ASN A 109 -12.34 -2.22 -5.32
C ASN A 109 -12.03 -1.13 -6.38
N ILE A 110 -11.36 -0.02 -6.01
CA ILE A 110 -10.99 1.06 -6.96
C ILE A 110 -9.56 0.88 -7.53
N SER A 111 -8.82 -0.15 -7.09
CA SER A 111 -7.42 -0.38 -7.48
C SER A 111 -7.20 -0.52 -8.99
N GLU A 112 -8.21 -1.02 -9.72
CA GLU A 112 -8.17 -1.27 -11.16
C GLU A 112 -8.49 -0.03 -11.99
N ILE A 113 -9.37 0.85 -11.50
CA ILE A 113 -9.72 2.11 -12.20
C ILE A 113 -8.64 3.18 -11.94
N ALA A 114 -7.96 3.15 -10.79
CA ALA A 114 -6.92 4.12 -10.43
C ALA A 114 -5.63 4.04 -11.27
N GLN A 115 -5.51 3.05 -12.17
CA GLN A 115 -4.33 2.86 -13.02
C GLN A 115 -4.45 3.46 -14.42
N PHE A 116 -5.65 3.85 -14.84
CA PHE A 116 -5.87 4.44 -16.16
C PHE A 116 -4.97 5.64 -16.51
N PRO A 117 -4.49 6.49 -15.56
CA PRO A 117 -3.56 7.57 -15.89
C PRO A 117 -2.13 7.11 -16.23
N TYR A 118 -1.60 6.10 -15.52
CA TYR A 118 -0.23 5.57 -15.75
C TYR A 118 -0.09 4.81 -17.07
N LEU A 119 -1.22 4.49 -17.68
CA LEU A 119 -1.35 3.76 -18.92
C LEU A 119 -1.06 4.64 -20.15
N THR A 120 -1.21 5.96 -20.06
CA THR A 120 -1.13 6.82 -21.24
C THR A 120 0.26 6.90 -21.89
N ASP A 121 1.35 6.88 -21.11
CA ASP A 121 2.72 6.93 -21.64
C ASP A 121 3.20 5.57 -22.19
N GLU A 122 2.90 4.46 -21.51
CA GLU A 122 3.18 3.10 -22.05
C GLU A 122 2.34 2.82 -23.33
N ILE A 123 1.13 3.39 -23.43
CA ILE A 123 0.28 3.29 -24.62
C ILE A 123 0.90 4.01 -25.83
N THR A 124 1.49 5.21 -25.65
CA THR A 124 2.17 5.93 -26.73
C THR A 124 3.43 5.23 -27.20
N GLU A 125 4.19 4.62 -26.29
CA GLU A 125 5.42 3.89 -26.61
C GLU A 125 5.14 2.58 -27.37
N VAL A 126 4.06 1.87 -27.02
CA VAL A 126 3.64 0.63 -27.72
C VAL A 126 3.09 0.91 -29.14
N GLN A 127 2.51 2.09 -29.39
CA GLN A 127 1.92 2.41 -30.70
C GLN A 127 2.89 3.03 -31.70
N GLY A 128 4.06 3.54 -31.28
CA GLY A 128 5.00 4.23 -32.18
C GLY A 128 4.34 5.38 -32.96
N GLY A 129 3.30 6.01 -32.40
CA GLY A 129 2.45 6.99 -33.08
C GLY A 129 2.23 8.24 -32.25
N GLU A 130 2.52 9.40 -32.84
CA GLU A 130 2.23 10.72 -32.29
C GLU A 130 0.72 11.04 -32.46
N GLY A 131 -0.09 10.74 -31.44
CA GLY A 131 -1.50 11.12 -31.45
C GLY A 131 -2.19 10.88 -30.11
N ALA A 132 -2.94 11.86 -29.62
CA ALA A 132 -3.72 11.71 -28.38
C ALA A 132 -4.78 10.60 -28.56
N CYS A 133 -4.83 9.62 -27.65
CA CYS A 133 -5.85 8.59 -27.68
C CYS A 133 -7.26 9.18 -27.62
N PRO A 134 -8.21 8.69 -28.43
CA PRO A 134 -9.56 9.25 -28.47
C PRO A 134 -10.27 9.02 -27.14
N LEU A 135 -11.14 9.97 -26.73
CA LEU A 135 -11.96 9.87 -25.52
C LEU A 135 -12.70 8.52 -25.38
N SER A 136 -13.16 7.97 -26.52
CA SER A 136 -13.89 6.70 -26.58
C SER A 136 -13.05 5.50 -26.14
N LEU A 137 -11.72 5.58 -26.19
CA LEU A 137 -10.81 4.53 -25.70
C LEU A 137 -10.88 4.42 -24.18
N TYR A 138 -10.82 5.53 -23.46
CA TYR A 138 -10.89 5.56 -21.99
C TYR A 138 -12.22 4.99 -21.47
N LEU A 139 -13.34 5.33 -22.13
CA LEU A 139 -14.66 4.76 -21.81
C LEU A 139 -14.67 3.24 -21.91
N LYS A 140 -14.15 2.70 -23.02
CA LYS A 140 -14.09 1.26 -23.27
C LYS A 140 -13.17 0.57 -22.27
N ALA A 141 -12.00 1.14 -22.03
CA ALA A 141 -11.00 0.58 -21.12
C ALA A 141 -11.57 0.51 -19.69
N CYS A 142 -12.22 1.56 -19.20
CA CYS A 142 -12.91 1.54 -17.91
C CYS A 142 -13.98 0.43 -17.85
N ALA A 143 -14.80 0.30 -18.88
CA ALA A 143 -15.84 -0.73 -18.90
C ALA A 143 -15.28 -2.16 -18.92
N ILE A 144 -14.18 -2.40 -19.64
CA ILE A 144 -13.51 -3.69 -19.68
C ILE A 144 -12.85 -4.00 -18.33
N ALA A 145 -12.21 -3.02 -17.69
CA ALA A 145 -11.58 -3.22 -16.38
C ALA A 145 -12.61 -3.56 -15.30
N VAL A 146 -13.80 -2.95 -15.31
CA VAL A 146 -14.85 -3.31 -14.34
C VAL A 146 -15.22 -4.79 -14.40
N SER A 147 -15.16 -5.44 -15.57
CA SER A 147 -15.39 -6.88 -15.69
C SER A 147 -14.26 -7.77 -15.15
N HIS A 148 -13.07 -7.21 -14.89
CA HIS A 148 -11.94 -7.89 -14.27
C HIS A 148 -11.81 -7.59 -12.77
N ALA A 149 -12.67 -6.71 -12.26
CA ALA A 149 -12.60 -6.18 -10.92
C ALA A 149 -13.28 -7.04 -9.86
N GLY A 150 -12.82 -6.84 -8.63
CA GLY A 150 -13.43 -7.41 -7.43
C GLY A 150 -12.65 -8.59 -6.87
N ALA A 151 -12.23 -8.45 -5.61
CA ALA A 151 -11.56 -9.51 -4.87
C ALA A 151 -12.21 -9.65 -3.47
N PRO A 152 -12.67 -10.84 -3.06
CA PRO A 152 -13.28 -11.02 -1.75
C PRO A 152 -12.30 -10.79 -0.59
N MET A 153 -12.78 -10.12 0.46
CA MET A 153 -12.02 -9.81 1.68
C MET A 153 -11.56 -11.04 2.48
N ALA A 154 -12.11 -12.23 2.22
CA ALA A 154 -11.71 -13.47 2.88
C ALA A 154 -10.20 -13.76 2.71
N ASN A 155 -9.60 -13.33 1.59
CA ASN A 155 -8.17 -13.48 1.33
C ASN A 155 -7.29 -12.37 1.93
N ALA A 156 -7.87 -11.38 2.63
CA ALA A 156 -7.12 -10.22 3.10
C ALA A 156 -6.04 -10.54 4.15
N ALA A 157 -6.10 -11.70 4.80
CA ALA A 157 -5.11 -12.16 5.77
C ALA A 157 -4.33 -13.41 5.29
N THR A 158 -4.37 -13.72 3.99
CA THR A 158 -3.68 -14.90 3.42
C THR A 158 -2.50 -14.49 2.54
N GLN A 159 -1.77 -15.48 2.02
CA GLN A 159 -0.69 -15.28 1.05
C GLN A 159 -1.20 -14.73 -0.29
N THR A 160 -2.52 -14.82 -0.56
CA THR A 160 -3.13 -14.38 -1.83
C THR A 160 -3.35 -12.87 -1.90
N LYS A 161 -3.48 -12.16 -0.77
CA LYS A 161 -3.75 -10.70 -0.76
C LYS A 161 -2.84 -9.87 -1.69
N PRO A 162 -1.51 -10.08 -1.74
CA PRO A 162 -0.64 -9.32 -2.64
C PRO A 162 -1.02 -9.46 -4.13
N LEU A 163 -1.62 -10.58 -4.53
CA LEU A 163 -2.10 -10.78 -5.90
C LEU A 163 -3.29 -9.88 -6.23
N HIS A 164 -4.02 -9.32 -5.25
CA HIS A 164 -5.09 -8.36 -5.56
C HIS A 164 -4.50 -7.10 -6.22
N VAL A 165 -3.36 -6.62 -5.70
CA VAL A 165 -2.64 -5.46 -6.26
C VAL A 165 -1.94 -5.83 -7.57
N GLY A 166 -1.36 -7.03 -7.63
CA GLY A 166 -0.80 -7.59 -8.86
C GLY A 166 -1.80 -7.66 -9.99
N ASN A 167 -2.94 -8.29 -9.75
CA ASN A 167 -4.01 -8.45 -10.73
C ASN A 167 -4.62 -7.12 -11.08
N ALA A 168 -4.76 -6.21 -10.10
CA ALA A 168 -5.21 -4.87 -10.42
C ALA A 168 -4.27 -4.25 -11.47
N ALA A 169 -2.94 -4.29 -11.25
CA ALA A 169 -1.93 -3.74 -12.16
C ALA A 169 -2.01 -4.36 -13.56
N ARG A 170 -2.15 -5.68 -13.58
CA ARG A 170 -2.21 -6.49 -14.80
C ARG A 170 -3.50 -6.24 -15.60
N HIS A 171 -4.65 -6.35 -14.95
CA HIS A 171 -5.96 -6.27 -15.59
C HIS A 171 -6.26 -4.85 -16.08
N GLY A 172 -5.76 -3.81 -15.40
CA GLY A 172 -5.81 -2.44 -15.90
C GLY A 172 -5.09 -2.29 -17.25
N LEU A 173 -3.88 -2.84 -17.37
CA LEU A 173 -3.11 -2.87 -18.62
C LEU A 173 -3.82 -3.69 -19.72
N GLU A 174 -4.27 -4.90 -19.39
CA GLU A 174 -4.99 -5.76 -20.34
C GLU A 174 -6.28 -5.09 -20.85
N ALA A 175 -7.05 -4.43 -19.97
CA ALA A 175 -8.28 -3.74 -20.34
C ALA A 175 -8.04 -2.60 -21.34
N ALA A 176 -6.94 -1.86 -21.18
CA ALA A 176 -6.59 -0.80 -22.11
C ALA A 176 -6.09 -1.35 -23.45
N PHE A 177 -5.25 -2.40 -23.46
CA PHE A 177 -4.84 -3.06 -24.70
C PHE A 177 -6.04 -3.61 -25.48
N LEU A 178 -7.02 -4.22 -24.79
CA LEU A 178 -8.26 -4.66 -25.41
C LEU A 178 -9.08 -3.50 -25.97
N ALA A 179 -9.16 -2.38 -25.25
CA ALA A 179 -9.83 -1.16 -25.73
C ALA A 179 -9.15 -0.57 -26.98
N MET A 180 -7.81 -0.60 -27.04
CA MET A 180 -7.01 -0.19 -28.21
C MET A 180 -7.31 -1.06 -29.43
N LEU A 181 -7.53 -2.36 -29.22
CA LEU A 181 -7.97 -3.30 -30.27
C LEU A 181 -9.46 -3.13 -30.64
N GLY A 182 -10.16 -2.17 -30.04
CA GLY A 182 -11.52 -1.80 -30.39
C GLY A 182 -12.60 -2.53 -29.59
N LEU A 183 -12.25 -3.36 -28.60
CA LEU A 183 -13.22 -4.03 -27.73
C LEU A 183 -14.09 -2.98 -27.01
N GLN A 184 -15.38 -3.29 -26.87
CA GLN A 184 -16.36 -2.38 -26.28
C GLN A 184 -16.95 -2.97 -25.00
N GLY A 185 -17.42 -2.09 -24.12
CA GLY A 185 -18.17 -2.43 -22.92
C GLY A 185 -19.33 -1.48 -22.69
N ASN A 186 -19.99 -1.59 -21.53
CA ASN A 186 -21.14 -0.76 -21.19
C ASN A 186 -20.74 0.72 -21.04
N LYS A 187 -21.43 1.62 -21.76
CA LYS A 187 -21.15 3.08 -21.77
C LYS A 187 -21.52 3.81 -20.47
N GLN A 188 -22.24 3.13 -19.58
CA GLN A 188 -22.76 3.63 -18.30
C GLN A 188 -22.31 2.74 -17.14
N VAL A 189 -21.17 2.05 -17.29
CA VAL A 189 -20.69 1.05 -16.33
C VAL A 189 -20.52 1.60 -14.90
N LEU A 190 -20.19 2.89 -14.74
CA LEU A 190 -20.05 3.57 -13.43
C LEU A 190 -21.35 4.25 -12.96
N ASP A 191 -22.40 4.22 -13.77
CA ASP A 191 -23.70 4.81 -13.41
C ASP A 191 -24.63 3.76 -12.80
N MET A 192 -24.41 2.49 -13.12
CA MET A 192 -25.35 1.40 -12.85
C MET A 192 -25.03 0.65 -11.56
N GLU A 193 -26.07 0.34 -10.79
CA GLU A 193 -26.00 -0.61 -9.66
C GLU A 193 -25.57 -2.01 -10.12
N SER A 194 -26.02 -2.46 -11.30
CA SER A 194 -25.59 -3.72 -11.91
C SER A 194 -24.26 -3.63 -12.65
N GLY A 195 -23.64 -2.45 -12.68
CA GLY A 195 -22.30 -2.22 -13.22
C GLY A 195 -21.27 -2.24 -12.10
N PHE A 196 -20.50 -1.16 -11.97
CA PHE A 196 -19.54 -1.01 -10.88
C PHE A 196 -20.21 -0.93 -9.50
N GLY A 197 -21.49 -0.56 -9.44
CA GLY A 197 -22.27 -0.56 -8.20
C GLY A 197 -22.40 -1.93 -7.54
N ALA A 198 -22.21 -3.02 -8.28
CA ALA A 198 -22.31 -4.38 -7.75
C ALA A 198 -21.30 -4.67 -6.64
N PHE A 199 -20.23 -3.88 -6.55
CA PHE A 199 -19.19 -3.99 -5.51
C PHE A 199 -19.47 -3.16 -4.26
N TYR A 200 -20.60 -2.47 -4.19
CA TYR A 200 -20.94 -1.51 -3.12
C TYR A 200 -22.29 -1.85 -2.50
N ALA A 201 -22.37 -1.79 -1.17
CA ALA A 201 -23.64 -1.99 -0.47
C ALA A 201 -24.62 -0.82 -0.72
N ASN A 202 -24.11 0.41 -0.75
CA ASN A 202 -24.87 1.62 -1.06
C ASN A 202 -24.10 2.40 -2.13
N TYR A 203 -24.49 2.23 -3.40
CA TYR A 203 -23.82 2.87 -4.53
C TYR A 203 -24.45 4.23 -4.85
N ALA A 204 -23.68 5.30 -4.72
CA ALA A 204 -24.12 6.66 -4.99
C ALA A 204 -23.08 7.40 -5.85
N PRO A 205 -22.97 7.07 -7.15
CA PRO A 205 -21.96 7.64 -8.02
C PRO A 205 -22.24 9.13 -8.28
N LYS A 206 -21.18 9.91 -8.46
CA LYS A 206 -21.26 11.35 -8.75
C LYS A 206 -20.39 11.69 -9.95
N ILE A 207 -20.89 12.63 -10.74
CA ILE A 207 -20.17 13.23 -11.87
C ILE A 207 -18.91 13.94 -11.32
N LEU A 208 -17.78 13.77 -12.01
CA LEU A 208 -16.57 14.53 -11.67
C LEU A 208 -16.68 15.99 -12.13
N PRO A 209 -16.06 16.94 -11.40
CA PRO A 209 -15.91 18.31 -11.89
C PRO A 209 -15.22 18.34 -13.27
N ASP A 210 -15.62 19.29 -14.12
CA ASP A 210 -14.94 19.53 -15.39
C ASP A 210 -13.48 19.94 -15.15
N VAL A 211 -12.59 19.70 -16.12
CA VAL A 211 -11.12 19.82 -15.98
C VAL A 211 -10.67 21.18 -15.44
N ASP A 212 -11.26 22.28 -15.92
CA ASP A 212 -10.92 23.65 -15.49
C ASP A 212 -11.26 23.93 -14.03
N SER A 213 -12.20 23.16 -13.46
CA SER A 213 -12.64 23.25 -12.06
C SER A 213 -12.11 22.10 -11.20
N HIS A 214 -11.24 21.26 -11.77
CA HIS A 214 -10.76 20.06 -11.10
C HIS A 214 -9.85 20.42 -9.93
N THR A 215 -10.11 19.83 -8.78
CA THR A 215 -9.22 19.88 -7.61
C THR A 215 -8.74 18.48 -7.31
N TRP A 216 -7.42 18.30 -7.24
CA TRP A 216 -6.85 17.01 -6.89
C TRP A 216 -7.22 16.62 -5.47
N LEU A 217 -7.75 15.41 -5.29
CA LEU A 217 -8.00 14.87 -3.95
C LEU A 217 -6.70 14.81 -3.12
N LEU A 218 -5.58 14.53 -3.79
CA LEU A 218 -4.26 14.49 -3.16
C LEU A 218 -3.78 15.86 -2.67
N ASP A 219 -4.38 16.99 -3.08
CA ASP A 219 -4.09 18.30 -2.49
C ASP A 219 -4.74 18.48 -1.11
N GLN A 220 -5.92 17.88 -0.94
CA GLN A 220 -6.75 18.02 0.25
C GLN A 220 -6.52 16.90 1.27
N GLN A 221 -6.17 15.70 0.80
CA GLN A 221 -5.99 14.52 1.62
C GLN A 221 -4.68 13.82 1.28
N ASP A 222 -3.73 13.89 2.21
CA ASP A 222 -2.46 13.19 2.10
C ASP A 222 -2.60 11.68 2.38
N VAL A 223 -1.51 10.96 2.18
CA VAL A 223 -1.40 9.53 2.41
C VAL A 223 -0.75 9.22 3.77
N ALA A 224 -0.97 7.99 4.26
CA ALA A 224 -0.25 7.49 5.44
C ALA A 224 0.83 6.49 5.04
N PHE A 225 2.06 6.77 5.46
CA PHE A 225 3.22 5.91 5.30
C PHE A 225 3.40 5.02 6.52
N LYS A 226 3.50 3.71 6.30
CA LYS A 226 3.69 2.73 7.38
C LYS A 226 5.13 2.72 7.86
N LEU A 227 5.33 2.63 9.17
CA LEU A 227 6.65 2.45 9.78
C LEU A 227 7.07 0.97 9.81
N PHE A 228 6.09 0.06 9.88
CA PHE A 228 6.33 -1.38 9.90
C PHE A 228 5.28 -2.14 9.07
N PRO A 229 5.58 -3.35 8.56
CA PRO A 229 4.78 -3.99 7.50
C PRO A 229 3.51 -4.69 8.01
N ALA A 230 2.65 -4.00 8.75
CA ALA A 230 1.39 -4.51 9.29
C ALA A 230 0.16 -3.73 8.79
N HIS A 231 -1.03 -4.12 9.23
CA HIS A 231 -2.26 -3.38 9.02
C HIS A 231 -2.13 -1.95 9.60
N LEU A 232 -2.75 -0.94 8.97
CA LEU A 232 -2.54 0.45 9.42
C LEU A 232 -3.09 0.67 10.83
N ALA A 233 -4.24 0.09 11.17
CA ALA A 233 -4.86 0.24 12.49
C ALA A 233 -3.92 -0.19 13.65
N THR A 234 -2.99 -1.13 13.42
CA THR A 234 -2.05 -1.55 14.44
C THR A 234 -0.94 -0.53 14.70
N HIS A 235 -0.80 0.51 13.88
CA HIS A 235 0.15 1.60 14.13
C HIS A 235 -0.30 2.49 15.29
N TRP A 236 -1.60 2.74 15.45
CA TRP A 236 -2.14 3.39 16.66
C TRP A 236 -1.88 2.55 17.90
N VAL A 237 -2.05 1.23 17.80
CA VAL A 237 -1.77 0.30 18.90
C VAL A 237 -0.28 0.32 19.28
N ALA A 238 0.61 0.27 18.30
CA ALA A 238 2.05 0.32 18.54
C ALA A 238 2.48 1.67 19.16
N ASP A 239 1.89 2.78 18.72
CA ASP A 239 2.19 4.11 19.24
C ASP A 239 1.72 4.28 20.71
N ALA A 240 0.50 3.83 21.03
CA ALA A 240 -0.01 3.82 22.40
C ALA A 240 0.80 2.86 23.30
N ALA A 241 1.12 1.66 22.79
CA ALA A 241 1.93 0.67 23.50
C ALA A 241 3.36 1.15 23.77
N ALA A 242 3.97 1.88 22.83
CA ALA A 242 5.29 2.48 23.03
C ALA A 242 5.25 3.55 24.14
N SER A 243 4.16 4.32 24.22
CA SER A 243 3.98 5.35 25.23
C SER A 243 3.80 4.74 26.62
N VAL A 244 2.92 3.75 26.79
CA VAL A 244 2.72 3.10 28.10
C VAL A 244 3.97 2.34 28.56
N ARG A 245 4.73 1.76 27.62
CA ARG A 245 5.99 1.08 27.91
C ARG A 245 7.00 2.00 28.60
N LYS A 246 7.05 3.28 28.26
CA LYS A 246 7.97 4.25 28.91
C LYS A 246 7.67 4.45 30.39
N GLN A 247 6.44 4.20 30.81
CA GLN A 247 6.04 4.27 32.21
C GLN A 247 6.39 2.97 32.96
N LEU A 248 6.29 1.82 32.26
CA LEU A 248 6.54 0.48 32.81
C LEU A 248 8.04 0.13 32.90
N VAL A 249 8.86 0.70 32.01
CA VAL A 249 10.28 0.38 31.90
C VAL A 249 11.09 1.66 32.06
N ARG A 250 11.91 1.72 33.12
CA ARG A 250 12.99 2.71 33.24
C ARG A 250 14.26 2.16 32.57
N ASP A 251 14.98 3.00 31.83
CA ASP A 251 16.23 2.65 31.12
C ASP A 251 16.08 1.48 30.12
N ARG A 252 17.20 0.79 29.80
CA ARG A 252 17.24 -0.39 28.91
C ARG A 252 16.78 -1.69 29.60
N ALA A 253 15.95 -1.60 30.63
CA ALA A 253 15.49 -2.77 31.39
C ALA A 253 14.51 -3.63 30.57
N LEU A 254 14.40 -4.91 30.95
CA LEU A 254 13.42 -5.83 30.37
C LEU A 254 12.01 -5.49 30.88
N LEU A 255 11.00 -5.70 30.03
CA LEU A 255 9.61 -5.59 30.46
C LEU A 255 9.31 -6.65 31.54
N PRO A 256 8.76 -6.27 32.71
CA PRO A 256 8.43 -7.18 33.80
C PRO A 256 7.11 -7.93 33.50
N THR A 257 7.14 -8.82 32.51
CA THR A 257 5.97 -9.58 32.03
C THR A 257 5.23 -10.32 33.14
N ASP A 258 5.97 -10.82 34.12
CA ASP A 258 5.45 -11.66 35.21
C ASP A 258 4.60 -10.85 36.20
N HIS A 259 4.80 -9.54 36.26
CA HIS A 259 4.05 -8.62 37.11
C HIS A 259 2.82 -8.04 36.40
N MET A 260 2.70 -8.23 35.09
CA MET A 260 1.53 -7.80 34.34
C MET A 260 0.40 -8.80 34.55
N GLU A 261 -0.76 -8.27 34.93
CA GLU A 261 -1.98 -9.02 35.15
C GLU A 261 -2.87 -8.98 33.90
N ARG A 262 -3.09 -7.78 33.35
CA ARG A 262 -4.04 -7.56 32.25
C ARG A 262 -3.63 -6.40 31.34
N ILE A 263 -3.88 -6.55 30.04
CA ILE A 263 -3.71 -5.51 29.03
C ILE A 263 -5.06 -5.30 28.34
N VAL A 264 -5.63 -4.12 28.44
CA VAL A 264 -6.87 -3.76 27.75
C VAL A 264 -6.53 -2.86 26.57
N LEU A 265 -7.00 -3.23 25.37
CA LEU A 265 -6.91 -2.41 24.16
C LEU A 265 -8.30 -1.89 23.80
N ARG A 266 -8.51 -0.58 23.95
CA ARG A 266 -9.69 0.13 23.44
C ARG A 266 -9.45 0.52 22.00
N ILE A 267 -10.10 -0.17 21.07
CA ILE A 267 -9.86 -0.12 19.63
C ILE A 267 -11.17 -0.24 18.85
N PRO A 268 -11.25 0.23 17.59
CA PRO A 268 -12.46 0.08 16.79
C PRO A 268 -12.76 -1.40 16.50
N ASP A 269 -14.03 -1.73 16.33
CA ASP A 269 -14.43 -3.09 15.94
C ASP A 269 -14.03 -3.38 14.48
N VAL A 270 -12.88 -4.02 14.31
CA VAL A 270 -12.33 -4.44 13.01
C VAL A 270 -11.97 -5.92 13.09
N GLN A 271 -12.97 -6.78 12.97
CA GLN A 271 -12.88 -8.23 13.17
C GLN A 271 -11.71 -8.92 12.45
N TYR A 272 -11.40 -8.54 11.20
CA TYR A 272 -10.30 -9.20 10.45
C TYR A 272 -8.89 -8.89 11.00
N VAL A 273 -8.76 -7.92 11.91
CA VAL A 273 -7.53 -7.53 12.64
C VAL A 273 -7.56 -8.02 14.11
N ASN A 274 -8.69 -8.54 14.58
CA ASN A 274 -8.81 -9.20 15.86
C ASN A 274 -8.29 -10.64 15.75
N ARG A 275 -7.02 -10.85 16.15
CA ARG A 275 -6.35 -12.16 16.09
C ARG A 275 -5.56 -12.36 17.37
N PRO A 276 -6.15 -12.98 18.41
CA PRO A 276 -5.53 -13.05 19.73
C PRO A 276 -4.27 -13.91 19.75
N PHE A 277 -4.22 -14.98 18.95
CA PHE A 277 -3.06 -15.88 18.89
C PHE A 277 -2.65 -16.13 17.43
N PRO A 278 -1.96 -15.18 16.77
CA PRO A 278 -1.53 -15.37 15.40
C PRO A 278 -0.39 -16.40 15.32
N ASP A 279 -0.50 -17.34 14.37
CA ASP A 279 0.49 -18.43 14.21
C ASP A 279 1.37 -18.26 12.96
N SER A 280 0.97 -17.33 12.08
CA SER A 280 1.68 -17.00 10.86
C SER A 280 2.11 -15.53 10.79
N GLN A 281 3.06 -15.25 9.91
CA GLN A 281 3.47 -13.87 9.58
C GLN A 281 2.27 -13.03 9.11
N HIS A 282 1.37 -13.59 8.30
CA HIS A 282 0.23 -12.85 7.73
C HIS A 282 -0.81 -12.49 8.78
N GLU A 283 -1.09 -13.39 9.73
CA GLU A 283 -1.99 -13.14 10.85
C GLU A 283 -1.39 -12.13 11.83
N ALA A 284 -0.09 -12.23 12.15
CA ALA A 284 0.59 -11.29 13.03
C ALA A 284 0.54 -9.85 12.48
N ARG A 285 0.62 -9.69 11.15
CA ARG A 285 0.43 -8.39 10.47
C ARG A 285 -1.00 -7.84 10.58
N HIS A 286 -1.98 -8.68 10.91
CA HIS A 286 -3.38 -8.31 11.13
C HIS A 286 -3.83 -8.71 12.54
N SER A 287 -3.00 -8.43 13.55
CA SER A 287 -3.30 -8.70 14.95
C SER A 287 -3.05 -7.44 15.78
N PHE A 288 -4.10 -6.88 16.37
CA PHE A 288 -3.97 -5.79 17.34
C PHE A 288 -3.15 -6.25 18.55
N GLN A 289 -3.47 -7.43 19.06
CA GLN A 289 -2.87 -8.03 20.24
C GLN A 289 -1.36 -8.24 20.06
N TYR A 290 -0.94 -8.81 18.93
CA TYR A 290 0.47 -9.04 18.65
C TYR A 290 1.25 -7.72 18.51
N ALA A 291 0.68 -6.70 17.86
CA ALA A 291 1.34 -5.41 17.74
C ALA A 291 1.57 -4.76 19.11
N ALA A 292 0.57 -4.81 20.01
CA ALA A 292 0.73 -4.35 21.39
C ALA A 292 1.83 -5.13 22.12
N CYS A 293 1.74 -6.46 22.13
CA CYS A 293 2.67 -7.32 22.86
C CYS A 293 4.11 -7.21 22.33
N ALA A 294 4.30 -7.19 21.01
CA ALA A 294 5.62 -7.03 20.40
C ALA A 294 6.24 -5.67 20.76
N MET A 295 5.45 -4.59 20.68
CA MET A 295 5.94 -3.26 21.09
C MET A 295 6.32 -3.21 22.57
N LEU A 296 5.46 -3.75 23.45
CA LEU A 296 5.73 -3.78 24.89
C LEU A 296 7.01 -4.56 25.21
N LEU A 297 7.19 -5.75 24.61
CA LEU A 297 8.34 -6.63 24.86
C LEU A 297 9.63 -6.05 24.27
N ASP A 298 9.62 -5.68 23.00
CA ASP A 298 10.82 -5.37 22.24
C ASP A 298 11.17 -3.88 22.25
N GLY A 299 10.22 -3.02 22.60
CA GLY A 299 10.37 -1.56 22.55
C GLY A 299 10.37 -0.96 21.14
N ALA A 300 10.30 -1.78 20.11
CA ALA A 300 10.17 -1.38 18.72
C ALA A 300 9.54 -2.51 17.89
N ILE A 301 8.86 -2.14 16.81
CA ILE A 301 8.38 -3.10 15.79
C ILE A 301 9.13 -2.83 14.49
N THR A 302 9.75 -3.87 13.93
CA THR A 302 10.48 -3.81 12.67
C THR A 302 9.95 -4.85 11.68
N VAL A 303 10.57 -4.95 10.50
CA VAL A 303 10.25 -6.00 9.52
C VAL A 303 10.44 -7.40 10.12
N SER A 304 11.51 -7.61 10.90
CA SER A 304 11.85 -8.90 11.48
C SER A 304 10.93 -9.32 12.62
N SER A 305 10.22 -8.38 13.26
CA SER A 305 9.21 -8.70 14.29
C SER A 305 8.20 -9.71 13.75
N PHE A 306 7.79 -9.59 12.48
CA PHE A 306 6.78 -10.49 11.89
C PHE A 306 7.33 -11.84 11.42
N HIS A 307 8.60 -12.18 11.68
CA HIS A 307 9.12 -13.52 11.39
C HIS A 307 8.48 -14.56 12.31
N LYS A 308 8.19 -15.76 11.78
CA LYS A 308 7.48 -16.83 12.50
C LYS A 308 8.10 -17.15 13.87
N HIS A 309 9.43 -17.18 13.97
CA HIS A 309 10.13 -17.43 15.23
C HIS A 309 9.96 -16.29 16.27
N GLN A 310 9.79 -15.04 15.83
CA GLN A 310 9.54 -13.90 16.72
C GLN A 310 8.09 -13.87 17.21
N VAL A 311 7.14 -14.18 16.31
CA VAL A 311 5.71 -14.31 16.61
C VAL A 311 5.46 -15.42 17.63
N ASN A 312 6.20 -16.52 17.53
CA ASN A 312 6.00 -17.73 18.34
C ASN A 312 6.84 -17.77 19.63
N ARG A 313 7.49 -16.67 20.03
CA ARG A 313 8.27 -16.64 21.27
C ARG A 313 7.37 -16.94 22.48
N PRO A 314 7.80 -17.77 23.44
CA PRO A 314 7.00 -18.08 24.63
C PRO A 314 6.52 -16.84 25.39
N ARG A 315 7.39 -15.83 25.54
CA ARG A 315 7.03 -14.55 26.21
C ARG A 315 5.95 -13.77 25.46
N VAL A 316 5.92 -13.83 24.13
CA VAL A 316 4.85 -13.22 23.33
C VAL A 316 3.53 -13.94 23.59
N ARG A 317 3.54 -15.27 23.58
CA ARG A 317 2.35 -16.09 23.81
C ARG A 317 1.76 -15.90 25.21
N GLU A 318 2.63 -15.83 26.21
CA GLU A 318 2.22 -15.51 27.58
C GLU A 318 1.54 -14.13 27.65
N LEU A 319 2.15 -13.10 27.04
CA LEU A 319 1.62 -11.75 27.09
C LEU A 319 0.30 -11.61 26.30
N LEU A 320 0.18 -12.29 25.16
CA LEU A 320 -1.07 -12.38 24.38
C LEU A 320 -2.22 -12.94 25.21
N GLY A 321 -1.94 -13.90 26.10
CA GLY A 321 -2.94 -14.47 27.03
C GLY A 321 -3.50 -13.47 28.06
N LYS A 322 -2.93 -12.27 28.16
CA LYS A 322 -3.36 -11.20 29.07
C LYS A 322 -4.09 -10.06 28.34
N VAL A 323 -4.28 -10.15 27.02
CA VAL A 323 -4.87 -9.08 26.21
C VAL A 323 -6.38 -9.25 26.09
N GLU A 324 -7.11 -8.21 26.48
CA GLU A 324 -8.55 -8.04 26.29
C GLU A 324 -8.81 -6.87 25.33
N LEU A 325 -9.86 -6.99 24.52
CA LEU A 325 -10.29 -5.93 23.60
C LEU A 325 -11.58 -5.29 24.10
N GLU A 326 -11.61 -3.97 24.07
CA GLU A 326 -12.81 -3.16 24.30
C GLU A 326 -13.11 -2.33 23.05
N HIS A 327 -14.39 -2.14 22.75
CA HIS A 327 -14.85 -1.41 21.56
C HIS A 327 -15.72 -0.21 21.97
N PRO A 328 -15.11 0.94 22.30
CA PRO A 328 -15.84 2.16 22.61
C PRO A 328 -16.74 2.57 21.43
N GLN A 329 -17.97 3.02 21.71
CA GLN A 329 -18.95 3.37 20.67
C GLN A 329 -18.51 4.56 19.80
N ASP A 330 -17.69 5.47 20.35
CA ASP A 330 -17.11 6.61 19.66
C ASP A 330 -15.90 6.24 18.76
N ASN A 331 -15.32 5.05 18.95
CA ASN A 331 -14.17 4.59 18.18
C ASN A 331 -14.60 3.87 16.89
N LEU A 332 -14.95 4.66 15.88
CA LEU A 332 -15.40 4.15 14.58
C LEU A 332 -14.26 3.53 13.76
N PRO A 333 -14.51 2.50 12.93
CA PRO A 333 -13.50 1.83 12.09
C PRO A 333 -13.08 2.65 10.86
N ASN A 334 -12.74 3.92 11.07
CA ASN A 334 -12.33 4.89 10.05
C ASN A 334 -10.94 5.44 10.40
N PHE A 335 -9.97 5.32 9.50
CA PHE A 335 -8.60 5.79 9.74
C PHE A 335 -8.52 7.29 10.05
N ASN A 336 -9.52 8.08 9.65
CA ASN A 336 -9.58 9.49 9.99
C ASN A 336 -10.00 9.77 11.44
N THR A 337 -10.69 8.88 12.12
CA THR A 337 -11.25 9.16 13.46
C THR A 337 -10.84 8.14 14.50
N LEU A 338 -10.40 6.95 14.10
CA LEU A 338 -10.04 5.89 15.02
C LEU A 338 -8.85 6.28 15.90
N TYR A 339 -8.84 5.71 17.10
CA TYR A 339 -7.74 5.81 18.06
C TYR A 339 -7.45 4.45 18.69
N CYS A 340 -6.35 4.36 19.43
CA CYS A 340 -6.12 3.27 20.36
C CYS A 340 -5.81 3.84 21.74
N GLU A 341 -6.48 3.31 22.76
CA GLU A 341 -6.08 3.49 24.15
C GLU A 341 -5.69 2.14 24.74
N ILE A 342 -4.57 2.11 25.46
CA ILE A 342 -4.04 0.91 26.09
C ILE A 342 -3.99 1.13 27.60
N SER A 343 -4.56 0.19 28.35
CA SER A 343 -4.43 0.13 29.82
C SER A 343 -3.69 -1.14 30.21
N VAL A 344 -2.62 -0.99 30.99
CA VAL A 344 -1.84 -2.11 31.55
C VAL A 344 -2.03 -2.14 33.06
N ALA A 345 -2.65 -3.20 33.57
CA ALA A 345 -2.79 -3.46 35.00
C ALA A 345 -1.69 -4.41 35.49
N LEU A 346 -1.05 -4.04 36.58
CA LEU A 346 -0.04 -4.83 37.29
C LEU A 346 -0.67 -5.56 38.48
N LYS A 347 -0.02 -6.65 38.91
CA LYS A 347 -0.46 -7.48 40.06
C LYS A 347 -0.47 -6.75 41.40
N ASP A 348 0.22 -5.62 41.52
CA ASP A 348 0.19 -4.76 42.71
C ASP A 348 -1.00 -3.77 42.70
N GLY A 349 -1.84 -3.83 41.67
CA GLY A 349 -3.01 -2.98 41.48
C GLY A 349 -2.73 -1.69 40.71
N ALA A 350 -1.46 -1.37 40.36
CA ALA A 350 -1.15 -0.20 39.57
C ALA A 350 -1.67 -0.35 38.13
N ILE A 351 -2.24 0.74 37.58
CA ILE A 351 -2.75 0.78 36.20
C ILE A 351 -2.11 1.95 35.47
N PHE A 352 -1.51 1.66 34.33
CA PHE A 352 -0.94 2.66 33.43
C PHE A 352 -1.79 2.75 32.18
N THR A 353 -2.20 3.96 31.78
CA THR A 353 -3.03 4.17 30.59
C THR A 353 -2.46 5.26 29.70
N GLU A 354 -2.43 4.96 28.40
CA GLU A 354 -1.98 5.88 27.36
C GLU A 354 -2.88 5.76 26.14
N ARG A 355 -2.98 6.86 25.39
CA ARG A 355 -3.84 6.95 24.22
C ARG A 355 -3.07 7.53 23.03
N SER A 356 -3.31 6.96 21.86
CA SER A 356 -2.84 7.46 20.58
C SER A 356 -4.04 7.75 19.67
N ASP A 357 -4.27 9.02 19.38
CA ASP A 357 -5.23 9.48 18.36
C ASP A 357 -4.57 9.59 16.97
N THR A 358 -3.23 9.63 16.93
CA THR A 358 -2.44 9.73 15.70
C THR A 358 -1.01 9.27 15.95
N PHE A 359 -0.51 8.43 15.03
CA PHE A 359 0.87 7.95 15.04
C PHE A 359 1.73 8.69 14.00
N TYR A 360 3.04 8.64 14.18
CA TYR A 360 3.99 9.19 13.21
C TYR A 360 3.98 8.40 11.89
N GLY A 361 3.71 9.09 10.77
CA GLY A 361 3.49 8.52 9.45
C GLY A 361 2.03 8.55 8.98
N HIS A 362 1.08 8.85 9.87
CA HIS A 362 -0.29 9.17 9.50
C HIS A 362 -0.37 10.51 8.74
N TRP A 363 -1.37 10.75 7.87
CA TRP A 363 -1.47 12.04 7.15
C TRP A 363 -1.60 13.27 8.06
N ARG A 364 -2.11 13.11 9.29
CA ARG A 364 -2.15 14.16 10.32
C ARG A 364 -0.79 14.44 10.99
N LYS A 365 0.15 13.50 10.89
CA LYS A 365 1.50 13.60 11.45
C LYS A 365 2.46 12.88 10.49
N PRO A 366 2.64 13.40 9.26
CA PRO A 366 3.30 12.69 8.17
C PRO A 366 4.79 12.48 8.48
N LEU A 367 5.40 11.47 7.84
CA LEU A 367 6.84 11.27 7.94
C LEU A 367 7.59 12.48 7.40
N SER A 368 8.68 12.87 8.05
CA SER A 368 9.64 13.81 7.48
C SER A 368 10.19 13.24 6.16
N GLN A 369 10.70 14.11 5.28
CA GLN A 369 11.34 13.64 4.05
C GLN A 369 12.56 12.77 4.37
N LYS A 370 13.36 13.18 5.36
CA LYS A 370 14.52 12.43 5.85
C LYS A 370 14.15 11.01 6.28
N ASP A 371 13.12 10.85 7.10
CA ASP A 371 12.74 9.54 7.64
C ASP A 371 12.12 8.64 6.55
N LEU A 372 11.45 9.23 5.56
CA LEU A 372 10.96 8.50 4.39
C LEU A 372 12.13 7.99 3.53
N GLN A 373 13.16 8.80 3.31
CA GLN A 373 14.37 8.37 2.61
C GLN A 373 15.14 7.31 3.41
N GLU A 374 15.27 7.45 4.73
CA GLU A 374 15.90 6.44 5.60
C GLU A 374 15.15 5.10 5.52
N LYS A 375 13.81 5.15 5.52
CA LYS A 375 12.97 3.98 5.26
C LYS A 375 13.24 3.39 3.86
N PHE A 376 13.33 4.22 2.81
CA PHE A 376 13.65 3.75 1.46
C PHE A 376 15.01 3.05 1.43
N ARG A 377 16.06 3.67 2.00
CA ARG A 377 17.40 3.09 2.13
C ARG A 377 17.34 1.72 2.81
N ALA A 378 16.69 1.62 3.97
CA ALA A 378 16.57 0.37 4.72
C ALA A 378 15.83 -0.74 3.95
N ASN A 379 14.87 -0.38 3.10
CA ASN A 379 14.12 -1.34 2.30
C ASN A 379 14.87 -1.77 1.02
N ALA A 380 15.56 -0.84 0.36
CA ALA A 380 16.20 -1.05 -0.93
C ALA A 380 17.64 -1.60 -0.82
N CYS A 381 18.36 -1.33 0.28
CA CYS A 381 19.78 -1.71 0.43
C CYS A 381 20.05 -3.22 0.37
N ARG A 382 19.02 -4.05 0.58
CA ARG A 382 19.14 -5.51 0.45
C ARG A 382 19.23 -5.96 -1.00
N MET A 383 18.81 -5.12 -1.95
CA MET A 383 18.72 -5.47 -3.37
C MET A 383 19.53 -4.57 -4.27
N LEU A 384 19.72 -3.31 -3.91
CA LEU A 384 20.42 -2.32 -4.70
C LEU A 384 21.70 -1.88 -3.99
N SER A 385 22.70 -1.46 -4.78
CA SER A 385 23.91 -0.86 -4.24
C SER A 385 23.62 0.48 -3.54
N CYS A 386 24.43 0.89 -2.57
CA CYS A 386 24.27 2.20 -1.92
C CYS A 386 24.27 3.35 -2.95
N HIS A 387 25.09 3.26 -4.00
CA HIS A 387 25.12 4.26 -5.07
C HIS A 387 23.78 4.33 -5.82
N THR A 388 23.23 3.19 -6.24
CA THR A 388 21.94 3.10 -6.92
C THR A 388 20.80 3.62 -6.02
N VAL A 389 20.84 3.30 -4.71
CA VAL A 389 19.85 3.79 -3.73
C VAL A 389 19.86 5.31 -3.65
N GLU A 390 21.02 5.95 -3.47
CA GLU A 390 21.09 7.42 -3.40
C GLU A 390 20.69 8.07 -4.72
N ARG A 391 21.08 7.47 -5.86
CA ARG A 391 20.70 7.96 -7.18
C ARG A 391 19.19 7.92 -7.43
N LEU A 392 18.52 6.86 -6.97
CA LEU A 392 17.05 6.76 -7.02
C LEU A 392 16.37 7.82 -6.15
N ILE A 393 16.91 8.11 -4.96
CA ILE A 393 16.38 9.19 -4.12
C ILE A 393 16.50 10.53 -4.86
N GLU A 394 17.69 10.85 -5.38
CA GLU A 394 17.96 12.10 -6.10
C GLU A 394 17.02 12.29 -7.30
N ILE A 395 16.85 11.26 -8.12
CA ILE A 395 15.98 11.31 -9.31
C ILE A 395 14.52 11.45 -8.90
N VAL A 396 14.05 10.66 -7.93
CA VAL A 396 12.64 10.74 -7.51
C VAL A 396 12.33 12.07 -6.83
N GLU A 397 13.31 12.71 -6.19
CA GLU A 397 13.13 14.04 -5.59
C GLU A 397 13.04 15.18 -6.60
N ASN A 398 13.60 15.02 -7.80
CA ASN A 398 13.58 16.01 -8.87
C ASN A 398 12.90 15.44 -10.14
N LEU A 399 11.90 14.57 -9.94
CA LEU A 399 11.28 13.81 -11.02
C LEU A 399 10.60 14.70 -12.07
N GLU A 400 10.11 15.88 -11.67
CA GLU A 400 9.51 16.87 -12.55
C GLU A 400 10.51 17.47 -13.57
N ASP A 401 11.81 17.41 -13.28
CA ASP A 401 12.89 17.89 -14.14
C ASP A 401 13.49 16.78 -15.01
N LEU A 402 12.98 15.54 -14.89
CA LEU A 402 13.50 14.40 -15.63
C LEU A 402 12.94 14.37 -17.07
N GLU A 403 13.82 14.58 -18.05
CA GLU A 403 13.45 14.57 -19.47
C GLU A 403 13.18 13.16 -20.02
N ASP A 404 13.86 12.13 -19.48
CA ASP A 404 13.76 10.74 -19.95
C ASP A 404 13.62 9.74 -18.78
N CYS A 405 12.46 9.08 -18.73
CA CYS A 405 12.13 8.03 -17.76
C CYS A 405 13.02 6.78 -17.88
N SER A 406 13.75 6.59 -18.98
CA SER A 406 14.70 5.49 -19.15
C SER A 406 15.82 5.50 -18.10
N VAL A 407 16.19 6.69 -17.61
CA VAL A 407 17.17 6.89 -16.54
C VAL A 407 16.68 6.26 -15.24
N LEU A 408 15.43 6.54 -14.86
CA LEU A 408 14.80 5.95 -13.67
C LEU A 408 14.65 4.44 -13.82
N THR A 409 14.05 3.98 -14.92
CA THR A 409 13.73 2.55 -15.12
C THR A 409 14.98 1.68 -15.25
N THR A 410 16.09 2.24 -15.74
CA THR A 410 17.39 1.58 -15.78
C THR A 410 17.93 1.29 -14.38
N LEU A 411 17.81 2.21 -13.42
CA LEU A 411 18.29 2.00 -12.06
C LEU A 411 17.47 0.95 -11.30
N LEU A 412 16.21 0.71 -11.69
CA LEU A 412 15.37 -0.32 -11.07
C LEU A 412 15.87 -1.76 -11.32
N LYS A 413 16.87 -1.95 -12.19
CA LYS A 413 17.44 -3.26 -12.54
C LYS A 413 18.78 -3.56 -11.86
N GLU A 414 19.51 -2.57 -11.37
CA GLU A 414 20.91 -2.70 -10.96
C GLU A 414 21.05 -3.37 -9.58
N PRO A 415 21.53 -4.62 -9.48
CA PRO A 415 21.66 -5.28 -8.19
C PRO A 415 22.83 -4.69 -7.40
N ALA A 416 22.81 -4.88 -6.07
CA ALA A 416 24.00 -4.74 -5.25
C ALA A 416 25.11 -5.69 -5.77
N PRO A 417 26.38 -5.26 -5.84
CA PRO A 417 27.48 -6.20 -6.10
C PRO A 417 27.47 -7.29 -5.01
N PRO A 418 27.82 -8.55 -5.35
CA PRO A 418 27.83 -9.62 -4.37
C PRO A 418 28.74 -9.24 -3.19
N GLU A 419 28.25 -9.43 -1.96
CA GLU A 419 29.09 -9.34 -0.77
C GLU A 419 30.29 -10.27 -0.99
N ILE A 420 31.49 -9.69 -1.06
CA ILE A 420 32.72 -10.47 -0.95
C ILE A 420 32.66 -11.05 0.45
N VAL A 421 32.26 -12.32 0.57
CA VAL A 421 32.49 -13.11 1.76
C VAL A 421 34.00 -13.06 1.96
N SER A 422 34.46 -12.20 2.86
CA SER A 422 35.83 -12.23 3.33
C SER A 422 36.00 -13.63 3.93
N LYS A 423 36.65 -14.51 3.17
CA LYS A 423 37.29 -15.69 3.74
C LYS A 423 38.37 -15.14 4.68
N SER A 424 37.97 -14.87 5.92
CA SER A 424 38.90 -14.79 7.02
C SER A 424 39.60 -16.15 7.10
N LEU A 425 40.93 -16.07 7.03
CA LEU A 425 41.94 -17.11 6.98
C LEU A 425 41.70 -18.30 7.91
#